data_AF-A0A1I4JLA7-F1
#
_entry.id   AF-A0A1I4JLA7-F1
#
_cell.length_a   1.000
_cell.length_b   1.000
_cell.length_c   1.000
_cell.angle_alpha   90.00
_cell.angle_beta   90.00
_cell.angle_gamma   90.00
#
_symmetry.space_group_name_H-M   'P 1'
#
loop_
_entity.id
_entity.type
_entity.pdbx_description
1 polymer ?
#
loop_
_entity_poly.entity_id
_entity_poly.type
_entity_poly.pdbx_seq_one_letter_code
_entity_poly.pdbx_strand_id
1 'polypeptide(L)'
;MINDLNKIVIVFLLLMFLSISAVSAQENTSSEIDLNENMATLELEEKDDNIKAERKEVDSTALDAGEEDEVNFVMNEDNLKGTGSSFTDLQELIEDTGENGTLTLDKDYTYSPSDSEIVIDKSITIDGQNHVINGNLSTRILHITGNNVTLKNIKFINSNNTSEGGAIYWEGTYGNISNCSFVNNHAKYGGAIYWEGSNGFLSVCSF
;
A
#
# COMPACT_ATOMS: atom_id res chain seq x y z
N MET A 1 -10.65 38.29 32.50
CA MET A 1 -11.08 37.57 31.28
C MET A 1 -10.11 37.68 30.11
N ILE A 2 -9.50 38.84 29.81
CA ILE A 2 -8.51 38.97 28.70
C ILE A 2 -7.22 38.16 28.95
N ASN A 3 -6.77 38.06 30.20
CA ASN A 3 -5.52 37.35 30.51
C ASN A 3 -5.60 35.82 30.36
N ASP A 4 -6.79 35.23 30.53
CA ASP A 4 -6.98 33.79 30.41
C ASP A 4 -7.10 33.36 28.94
N LEU A 5 -7.70 34.22 28.11
CA LEU A 5 -7.76 34.03 26.67
C LEU A 5 -6.36 34.05 26.03
N ASN A 6 -5.50 34.98 26.44
CA ASN A 6 -4.12 35.04 25.95
C ASN A 6 -3.31 33.80 26.34
N LYS A 7 -3.53 33.23 27.53
CA LYS A 7 -2.88 31.98 27.95
C LYS A 7 -3.32 30.81 27.09
N ILE A 8 -4.61 30.70 26.81
CA ILE A 8 -5.16 29.63 25.95
C ILE A 8 -4.59 29.74 24.54
N VAL A 9 -4.54 30.95 23.96
CA VAL A 9 -3.98 31.18 22.63
C VAL A 9 -2.48 30.84 22.56
N ILE A 10 -1.71 31.19 23.58
CA ILE A 10 -0.27 30.86 23.67
C ILE A 10 -0.05 29.35 23.77
N VAL A 11 -0.88 28.64 24.54
CA VAL A 11 -0.80 27.17 24.65
C VAL A 11 -1.15 26.49 23.32
N PHE A 12 -2.19 26.98 22.61
CA PHE A 12 -2.53 26.47 21.28
C PHE A 12 -1.43 26.72 20.24
N LEU A 13 -0.79 27.90 20.27
CA LEU A 13 0.35 28.21 19.41
C LEU A 13 1.56 27.31 19.71
N LEU A 14 1.84 27.01 20.97
CA LEU A 14 2.92 26.10 21.37
C LEU A 14 2.66 24.65 20.91
N LEU A 15 1.41 24.18 20.96
CA LEU A 15 1.04 22.83 20.51
C LEU A 15 1.19 22.64 19.00
N MET A 16 1.02 23.69 18.20
CA MET A 16 1.25 23.63 16.74
C MET A 16 2.73 23.44 16.36
N PHE A 17 3.67 23.81 17.23
CA PHE A 17 5.11 23.62 16.97
C PHE A 17 5.63 22.24 17.41
N LEU A 18 4.85 21.46 18.17
CA LEU A 18 5.25 20.13 18.64
C LEU A 18 4.91 19.01 17.65
N SER A 19 4.21 19.29 16.54
CA SER A 19 3.86 18.29 15.52
C SER A 19 4.85 18.21 14.34
N ILE A 20 6.00 18.89 14.40
CA ILE A 20 7.04 18.76 13.39
C ILE A 20 7.97 17.63 13.83
N SER A 21 7.64 16.39 13.45
CA SER A 21 8.60 15.29 13.51
C SER A 21 9.75 15.59 12.55
N ALA A 22 10.98 15.36 13.00
CA ALA A 22 12.16 15.49 12.16
C ALA A 22 12.09 14.44 11.03
N VAL A 23 11.98 14.89 9.78
CA VAL A 23 12.29 14.06 8.62
C VAL A 23 13.81 13.98 8.53
N SER A 24 14.42 12.84 8.86
CA SER A 24 15.80 12.56 8.48
C SER A 24 15.82 11.96 7.08
N ALA A 25 16.26 12.74 6.08
CA ALA A 25 16.72 12.15 4.83
C ALA A 25 18.07 11.48 5.11
N GLN A 26 18.11 10.15 5.12
CA GLN A 26 19.38 9.43 5.12
C GLN A 26 19.91 9.43 3.69
N GLU A 27 21.03 10.14 3.47
CA GLU A 27 21.78 10.08 2.22
C GLU A 27 22.32 8.65 2.05
N ASN A 28 21.78 7.90 1.10
CA ASN A 28 22.31 6.60 0.72
C ASN A 28 23.50 6.83 -0.23
N THR A 29 24.69 7.05 0.33
CA THR A 29 25.92 7.04 -0.46
C THR A 29 26.21 5.61 -0.91
N SER A 30 26.11 5.40 -2.22
CA SER A 30 26.42 4.17 -2.93
C SER A 30 27.78 3.59 -2.54
N SER A 31 27.76 2.33 -2.09
CA SER A 31 28.95 1.49 -2.09
C SER A 31 29.01 0.81 -3.46
N GLU A 32 30.03 1.15 -4.26
CA GLU A 32 30.38 0.40 -5.47
C GLU A 32 30.68 -1.05 -5.09
N ILE A 33 29.87 -1.99 -5.59
CA ILE A 33 30.21 -3.41 -5.55
C ILE A 33 31.11 -3.68 -6.75
N ASP A 34 32.38 -3.90 -6.45
CA ASP A 34 33.40 -4.37 -7.39
C ASP A 34 32.94 -5.71 -8.00
N LEU A 35 32.65 -5.72 -9.30
CA LEU A 35 32.39 -6.94 -10.06
C LEU A 35 33.73 -7.67 -10.24
N ASN A 36 34.03 -8.63 -9.37
CA ASN A 36 35.09 -9.59 -9.67
C ASN A 36 34.54 -10.69 -10.60
N GLU A 37 34.94 -10.62 -11.86
CA GLU A 37 34.76 -11.66 -12.86
C GLU A 37 35.37 -12.98 -12.38
N ASN A 38 34.53 -13.99 -12.17
CA ASN A 38 34.93 -15.38 -12.28
C ASN A 38 34.03 -16.06 -13.32
N MET A 39 34.36 -15.83 -14.59
CA MET A 39 33.92 -16.67 -15.69
C MET A 39 34.59 -18.04 -15.54
N ALA A 40 33.90 -18.97 -14.88
CA ALA A 40 34.19 -20.39 -15.01
C ALA A 40 33.42 -20.91 -16.23
N THR A 41 34.16 -21.21 -17.29
CA THR A 41 33.74 -21.91 -18.49
C THR A 41 32.96 -23.18 -18.16
N LEU A 42 31.67 -23.24 -18.56
CA LEU A 42 30.89 -24.46 -18.63
C LEU A 42 31.11 -25.10 -20.00
N GLU A 43 32.04 -26.06 -20.06
CA GLU A 43 32.08 -27.03 -21.15
C GLU A 43 30.93 -28.01 -20.98
N LEU A 44 30.09 -28.12 -22.02
CA LEU A 44 29.05 -29.13 -22.12
C LEU A 44 29.68 -30.46 -22.53
N GLU A 45 29.67 -31.45 -21.64
CA GLU A 45 29.79 -32.86 -22.04
C GLU A 45 28.55 -33.63 -21.56
N GLU A 46 27.82 -34.19 -22.53
CA GLU A 46 26.76 -35.17 -22.31
C GLU A 46 27.36 -36.52 -21.90
N LYS A 47 26.92 -37.09 -20.77
CA LYS A 47 26.23 -38.40 -20.70
C LYS A 47 26.04 -38.96 -19.28
N ASP A 48 24.78 -39.34 -19.04
CA ASP A 48 24.23 -40.53 -18.40
C ASP A 48 24.53 -40.91 -16.92
N ASP A 49 23.40 -41.06 -16.22
CA ASP A 49 23.06 -42.03 -15.16
C ASP A 49 23.78 -41.97 -13.80
N ASN A 50 23.07 -41.53 -12.75
CA ASN A 50 22.30 -42.41 -11.85
C ASN A 50 21.87 -41.66 -10.57
N ILE A 51 20.58 -41.75 -10.26
CA ILE A 51 19.95 -41.20 -9.05
C ILE A 51 20.33 -42.07 -7.84
N LYS A 52 20.75 -41.42 -6.73
CA LYS A 52 20.38 -41.79 -5.35
C LYS A 52 20.83 -40.71 -4.36
N ALA A 53 19.86 -39.95 -3.86
CA ALA A 53 20.04 -39.01 -2.77
C ALA A 53 19.94 -39.74 -1.42
N GLU A 54 20.98 -39.67 -0.61
CA GLU A 54 20.92 -39.93 0.84
C GLU A 54 21.11 -38.59 1.56
N ARG A 55 20.05 -38.10 2.22
CA ARG A 55 20.08 -36.91 3.08
C ARG A 55 20.38 -37.37 4.51
N LYS A 56 21.48 -36.91 5.09
CA LYS A 56 21.83 -37.08 6.51
C LYS A 56 21.67 -35.73 7.21
N GLU A 57 20.75 -35.65 8.18
CA GLU A 57 20.53 -34.50 9.07
C GLU A 57 21.52 -34.48 10.25
N VAL A 58 21.42 -33.39 11.04
CA VAL A 58 21.91 -33.11 12.41
C VAL A 58 23.13 -32.17 12.41
N ASP A 59 23.29 -31.12 13.23
CA ASP A 59 22.51 -30.29 14.18
C ASP A 59 23.52 -29.25 14.72
N SER A 60 23.14 -27.99 14.95
CA SER A 60 23.90 -27.10 15.85
C SER A 60 23.08 -25.88 16.32
N THR A 61 22.34 -26.09 17.40
CA THR A 61 22.19 -25.23 18.60
C THR A 61 22.46 -23.71 18.52
N ALA A 62 21.40 -22.94 18.78
CA ALA A 62 21.23 -21.85 19.75
C ALA A 62 22.32 -20.77 19.93
N LEU A 63 21.95 -19.51 19.62
CA LEU A 63 22.32 -18.33 20.39
C LEU A 63 21.10 -17.39 20.51
N ASP A 64 20.70 -17.20 21.77
CA ASP A 64 19.74 -16.22 22.29
C ASP A 64 20.52 -14.97 22.72
N ALA A 65 20.03 -13.78 22.35
CA ALA A 65 20.07 -12.55 23.16
C ALA A 65 19.46 -11.35 22.41
N GLY A 66 18.42 -10.75 22.99
CA GLY A 66 18.14 -9.32 22.88
C GLY A 66 16.75 -8.94 22.36
N GLU A 67 15.81 -8.72 23.28
CA GLU A 67 14.55 -7.99 23.05
C GLU A 67 14.83 -6.56 22.57
N GLU A 68 14.28 -6.20 21.40
CA GLU A 68 13.74 -4.86 21.18
C GLU A 68 12.26 -5.04 20.81
N ASP A 69 11.39 -4.37 21.55
CA ASP A 69 9.93 -4.38 21.38
C ASP A 69 9.54 -3.73 20.02
N GLU A 70 9.75 -4.44 18.92
CA GLU A 70 9.01 -4.20 17.69
C GLU A 70 7.66 -4.92 17.81
N VAL A 71 6.60 -4.14 18.01
CA VAL A 71 5.24 -4.61 17.75
C VAL A 71 5.11 -4.84 16.25
N ASN A 72 5.60 -5.99 15.79
CA ASN A 72 5.26 -6.55 14.50
C ASN A 72 3.77 -6.88 14.54
N PHE A 73 2.94 -5.94 14.07
CA PHE A 73 1.55 -6.23 13.75
C PHE A 73 1.54 -7.12 12.51
N VAL A 74 1.85 -8.40 12.71
CA VAL A 74 1.55 -9.44 11.73
C VAL A 74 0.04 -9.46 11.62
N MET A 75 -0.47 -8.88 10.54
CA MET A 75 -1.84 -9.05 10.11
C MET A 75 -2.06 -10.53 9.81
N ASN A 76 -2.42 -11.32 10.83
CA ASN A 76 -2.87 -12.68 10.63
C ASN A 76 -4.18 -12.64 9.83
N GLU A 77 -4.32 -13.53 8.85
CA GLU A 77 -5.50 -13.67 8.00
C GLU A 77 -6.84 -13.75 8.78
N ASP A 78 -6.77 -14.07 10.08
CA ASP A 78 -7.91 -14.11 11.01
C ASP A 78 -8.55 -12.74 11.31
N ASN A 79 -7.94 -11.61 10.88
CA ASN A 79 -8.57 -10.28 10.94
C ASN A 79 -9.49 -9.99 9.74
N LEU A 80 -9.58 -10.88 8.75
CA LEU A 80 -10.54 -10.82 7.65
C LEU A 80 -11.89 -11.36 8.12
N LYS A 81 -12.66 -10.55 8.83
CA LYS A 81 -14.05 -10.90 9.14
C LYS A 81 -14.89 -10.89 7.86
N GLY A 82 -15.00 -12.08 7.27
CA GLY A 82 -15.79 -12.37 6.09
C GLY A 82 -14.87 -12.72 4.94
N THR A 83 -15.12 -13.85 4.28
CA THR A 83 -14.50 -14.21 3.00
C THR A 83 -14.54 -12.99 2.08
N GLY A 84 -13.42 -12.29 1.92
CA GLY A 84 -13.38 -11.04 1.16
C GLY A 84 -13.92 -11.25 -0.23
N SER A 85 -14.67 -10.26 -0.73
CA SER A 85 -15.12 -10.26 -2.12
C SER A 85 -13.95 -9.96 -3.07
N SER A 86 -14.05 -10.33 -4.34
CA SER A 86 -12.99 -10.12 -5.34
C SER A 86 -12.93 -8.66 -5.80
N PHE A 87 -11.86 -8.26 -6.52
CA PHE A 87 -11.87 -6.96 -7.20
C PHE A 87 -12.92 -6.91 -8.31
N THR A 88 -13.21 -8.04 -8.98
CA THR A 88 -14.31 -8.13 -9.93
C THR A 88 -15.65 -7.78 -9.27
N ASP A 89 -15.92 -8.27 -8.05
CA ASP A 89 -17.15 -7.93 -7.32
C ASP A 89 -17.24 -6.43 -7.01
N LEU A 90 -16.12 -5.79 -6.66
CA LEU A 90 -16.09 -4.34 -6.41
C LEU A 90 -16.26 -3.53 -7.70
N GLN A 91 -15.65 -4.00 -8.80
CA GLN A 91 -15.80 -3.39 -10.12
C GLN A 91 -17.28 -3.38 -10.55
N GLU A 92 -17.99 -4.49 -10.39
CA GLU A 92 -19.43 -4.58 -10.68
C GLU A 92 -20.26 -3.58 -9.85
N LEU A 93 -19.97 -3.45 -8.55
CA LEU A 93 -20.65 -2.48 -7.68
C LEU A 93 -20.39 -1.02 -8.09
N ILE A 94 -19.16 -0.72 -8.55
CA ILE A 94 -18.82 0.59 -9.09
C ILE A 94 -19.60 0.84 -10.36
N GLU A 95 -19.66 -0.13 -11.28
CA GLU A 95 -20.40 -0.05 -12.55
C GLU A 95 -21.90 0.16 -12.35
N ASP A 96 -22.51 -0.59 -11.42
CA ASP A 96 -23.92 -0.50 -11.07
C ASP A 96 -24.29 0.81 -10.34
N THR A 97 -23.32 1.44 -9.66
CA THR A 97 -23.54 2.73 -9.02
C THR A 97 -23.66 3.83 -10.08
N GLY A 98 -24.81 4.51 -10.15
CA GLY A 98 -25.01 5.61 -11.11
C GLY A 98 -23.96 6.71 -11.00
N GLU A 99 -23.70 7.43 -12.10
CA GLU A 99 -22.77 8.57 -12.10
C GLU A 99 -23.19 9.64 -11.08
N ASN A 100 -22.20 10.21 -10.37
CA ASN A 100 -22.33 11.06 -9.19
C ASN A 100 -22.97 10.35 -7.96
N GLY A 101 -23.17 9.04 -8.04
CA GLY A 101 -23.69 8.22 -6.96
C GLY A 101 -22.70 8.03 -5.81
N THR A 102 -23.19 7.42 -4.74
CA THR A 102 -22.37 7.01 -3.59
C THR A 102 -22.43 5.50 -3.43
N LEU A 103 -21.29 4.83 -3.55
CA LEU A 103 -21.08 3.45 -3.16
C LEU A 103 -20.59 3.42 -1.71
N THR A 104 -21.27 2.67 -0.84
CA THR A 104 -20.82 2.42 0.54
C THR A 104 -20.38 0.96 0.63
N LEU A 105 -19.12 0.72 1.02
CA LEU A 105 -18.61 -0.64 1.20
C LEU A 105 -19.20 -1.25 2.48
N ASP A 106 -19.57 -2.52 2.40
CA ASP A 106 -20.14 -3.31 3.50
C ASP A 106 -19.25 -4.48 3.93
N LYS A 107 -18.12 -4.66 3.24
CA LYS A 107 -17.13 -5.73 3.45
C LYS A 107 -15.78 -5.35 2.86
N ASP A 108 -14.79 -6.18 3.16
CA ASP A 108 -13.45 -6.08 2.59
C ASP A 108 -13.38 -6.75 1.20
N TYR A 109 -12.48 -6.26 0.36
CA TYR A 109 -12.23 -6.76 -0.99
C TYR A 109 -10.75 -7.11 -1.15
N THR A 110 -10.47 -8.25 -1.77
CA THR A 110 -9.09 -8.75 -1.96
C THR A 110 -8.88 -9.19 -3.40
N TYR A 111 -7.75 -8.78 -3.97
CA TYR A 111 -7.33 -9.20 -5.30
C TYR A 111 -7.22 -10.74 -5.39
N SER A 112 -7.79 -11.29 -6.46
CA SER A 112 -7.66 -12.68 -6.88
C SER A 112 -6.96 -12.77 -8.25
N PRO A 113 -6.28 -13.89 -8.60
CA PRO A 113 -5.51 -13.99 -9.85
C PRO A 113 -6.29 -13.80 -11.16
N SER A 114 -7.61 -13.92 -11.13
CA SER A 114 -8.49 -13.64 -12.29
C SER A 114 -8.93 -12.19 -12.40
N ASP A 115 -8.67 -11.37 -11.38
CA ASP A 115 -9.07 -9.97 -11.34
C ASP A 115 -8.14 -9.11 -12.20
N SER A 116 -8.71 -7.99 -12.66
CA SER A 116 -7.94 -6.82 -13.10
C SER A 116 -7.82 -5.82 -11.96
N GLU A 117 -7.02 -4.78 -12.13
CA GLU A 117 -7.17 -3.57 -11.31
C GLU A 117 -8.58 -2.98 -11.45
N ILE A 118 -9.03 -2.27 -10.42
CA ILE A 118 -10.35 -1.64 -10.41
C ILE A 118 -10.25 -0.30 -11.13
N VAL A 119 -11.12 -0.09 -12.12
CA VAL A 119 -11.17 1.12 -12.93
C VAL A 119 -12.33 2.01 -12.48
N ILE A 120 -12.03 3.28 -12.19
CA ILE A 120 -13.03 4.32 -11.92
C ILE A 120 -12.92 5.38 -13.00
N ASP A 121 -13.84 5.34 -13.96
CA ASP A 121 -13.87 6.21 -15.14
C ASP A 121 -15.00 7.26 -15.11
N LYS A 122 -15.79 7.29 -14.04
CA LYS A 122 -16.92 8.19 -13.84
C LYS A 122 -16.86 8.92 -12.51
N SER A 123 -17.60 10.03 -12.41
CA SER A 123 -17.77 10.75 -11.16
C SER A 123 -18.50 9.86 -10.16
N ILE A 124 -17.94 9.65 -8.96
CA ILE A 124 -18.52 8.78 -7.92
C ILE A 124 -17.94 9.13 -6.54
N THR A 125 -18.70 8.84 -5.49
CA THR A 125 -18.16 8.76 -4.12
C THR A 125 -18.09 7.30 -3.68
N ILE A 126 -16.93 6.85 -3.19
CA ILE A 126 -16.78 5.56 -2.52
C ILE A 126 -16.50 5.83 -1.04
N ASP A 127 -17.42 5.43 -0.18
CA ASP A 127 -17.27 5.44 1.28
C ASP A 127 -16.91 4.05 1.77
N GLY A 128 -15.67 3.87 2.22
CA GLY A 128 -15.16 2.59 2.66
C GLY A 128 -15.65 2.13 4.01
N GLN A 129 -16.20 3.00 4.86
CA GLN A 129 -16.64 2.63 6.21
C GLN A 129 -15.56 1.88 7.04
N ASN A 130 -14.28 2.17 6.80
CA ASN A 130 -13.08 1.53 7.33
C ASN A 130 -12.77 0.11 6.81
N HIS A 131 -13.47 -0.35 5.77
CA HIS A 131 -13.18 -1.59 5.08
C HIS A 131 -11.86 -1.54 4.30
N VAL A 132 -11.33 -2.74 4.08
CA VAL A 132 -10.04 -2.98 3.44
C VAL A 132 -10.22 -3.30 1.97
N ILE A 133 -9.38 -2.69 1.13
CA ILE A 133 -9.13 -3.13 -0.23
C ILE A 133 -7.68 -3.59 -0.30
N ASN A 134 -7.48 -4.90 -0.47
CA ASN A 134 -6.19 -5.58 -0.37
C ASN A 134 -5.69 -5.99 -1.76
N GLY A 135 -4.57 -5.41 -2.21
CA GLY A 135 -3.93 -5.73 -3.49
C GLY A 135 -3.16 -7.06 -3.53
N ASN A 136 -3.09 -7.77 -2.40
CA ASN A 136 -2.47 -9.08 -2.24
C ASN A 136 -1.05 -9.20 -2.83
N LEU A 137 -0.27 -8.13 -2.69
CA LEU A 137 1.08 -7.88 -3.23
C LEU A 137 1.22 -8.14 -4.74
N SER A 138 0.11 -8.10 -5.48
CA SER A 138 0.05 -8.63 -6.85
C SER A 138 -0.19 -7.57 -7.92
N THR A 139 -0.89 -6.49 -7.59
CA THR A 139 -1.28 -5.46 -8.58
C THR A 139 -1.45 -4.09 -7.95
N ARG A 140 -1.66 -3.09 -8.81
CA ARG A 140 -2.31 -1.83 -8.45
C ARG A 140 -3.79 -2.06 -8.13
N ILE A 141 -4.30 -1.35 -7.14
CA ILE A 141 -5.68 -1.50 -6.68
C ILE A 141 -6.62 -0.68 -7.57
N LEU A 142 -6.39 0.63 -7.67
CA LEU A 142 -7.26 1.55 -8.40
C LEU A 142 -6.51 2.24 -9.55
N HIS A 143 -7.15 2.27 -10.72
CA HIS A 143 -6.82 3.17 -11.83
C HIS A 143 -7.99 4.14 -12.05
N ILE A 144 -7.74 5.44 -11.84
CA ILE A 144 -8.79 6.46 -11.75
C ILE A 144 -8.62 7.48 -12.86
N THR A 145 -9.49 7.41 -13.86
CA THR A 145 -9.59 8.37 -14.98
C THR A 145 -10.79 9.30 -14.85
N GLY A 146 -11.78 8.93 -14.02
CA GLY A 146 -12.98 9.73 -13.75
C GLY A 146 -12.66 11.03 -13.02
N ASN A 147 -13.31 12.11 -13.43
CA ASN A 147 -13.24 13.40 -12.74
C ASN A 147 -14.14 13.40 -11.49
N ASN A 148 -13.87 14.27 -10.52
CA ASN A 148 -14.70 14.44 -9.31
C ASN A 148 -14.92 13.15 -8.50
N VAL A 149 -13.95 12.22 -8.55
CA VAL A 149 -14.00 11.00 -7.73
C VAL A 149 -13.63 11.34 -6.29
N THR A 150 -14.45 10.86 -5.35
CA THR A 150 -14.19 10.96 -3.91
C THR A 150 -13.99 9.58 -3.31
N LEU A 151 -12.83 9.34 -2.70
CA LEU A 151 -12.54 8.16 -1.90
C LEU A 151 -12.45 8.58 -0.44
N LYS A 152 -13.20 7.92 0.45
CA LYS A 152 -13.12 8.23 1.88
C LYS A 152 -13.27 7.01 2.76
N ASN A 153 -12.61 7.03 3.92
CA ASN A 153 -12.75 5.99 4.96
C ASN A 153 -12.32 4.59 4.46
N ILE A 154 -11.28 4.47 3.63
CA ILE A 154 -10.83 3.20 3.04
C ILE A 154 -9.42 2.86 3.53
N LYS A 155 -9.14 1.58 3.74
CA LYS A 155 -7.78 1.06 3.95
C LYS A 155 -7.28 0.37 2.70
N PHE A 156 -6.26 0.92 2.06
CA PHE A 156 -5.58 0.31 0.91
C PHE A 156 -4.33 -0.39 1.40
N ILE A 157 -4.26 -1.71 1.23
CA ILE A 157 -3.12 -2.48 1.75
C ILE A 157 -2.50 -3.39 0.70
N ASN A 158 -1.21 -3.67 0.90
CA ASN A 158 -0.48 -4.72 0.21
C ASN A 158 -0.63 -4.66 -1.31
N SER A 159 -0.48 -3.49 -1.93
CA SER A 159 -0.46 -3.39 -3.39
C SER A 159 0.98 -3.37 -3.91
N ASN A 160 1.20 -3.90 -5.11
CA ASN A 160 2.53 -3.87 -5.73
C ASN A 160 2.38 -3.63 -7.24
N ASN A 161 2.90 -2.51 -7.72
CA ASN A 161 2.93 -2.18 -9.14
C ASN A 161 4.34 -1.75 -9.53
N THR A 162 4.86 -2.21 -10.68
CA THR A 162 6.25 -1.93 -11.07
C THR A 162 6.48 -0.54 -11.64
N SER A 163 5.41 0.26 -11.85
CA SER A 163 5.45 1.55 -12.53
C SER A 163 4.97 2.69 -11.62
N GLU A 164 3.76 3.21 -11.82
CA GLU A 164 3.18 4.32 -11.09
C GLU A 164 2.08 3.87 -10.11
N GLY A 165 2.21 4.31 -8.86
CA GLY A 165 1.18 4.24 -7.84
C GLY A 165 0.89 2.80 -7.41
N GLY A 166 1.48 2.39 -6.28
CA GLY A 166 1.32 1.02 -5.79
C GLY A 166 -0.15 0.68 -5.60
N ALA A 167 -0.89 1.51 -4.86
CA ALA A 167 -2.31 1.30 -4.63
C ALA A 167 -3.15 2.06 -5.65
N ILE A 168 -2.82 3.32 -5.93
CA ILE A 168 -3.66 4.20 -6.75
C ILE A 168 -2.82 4.91 -7.81
N TYR A 169 -3.26 4.81 -9.06
CA TYR A 169 -2.86 5.69 -10.15
C TYR A 169 -4.04 6.60 -10.51
N TRP A 170 -3.83 7.91 -10.39
CA TRP A 170 -4.89 8.91 -10.48
C TRP A 170 -4.63 9.94 -11.60
N GLU A 171 -5.42 9.89 -12.66
CA GLU A 171 -5.38 10.81 -13.81
C GLU A 171 -6.53 11.83 -13.80
N GLY A 172 -7.68 11.48 -13.20
CA GLY A 172 -8.86 12.32 -13.16
C GLY A 172 -8.67 13.66 -12.41
N THR A 173 -9.36 14.71 -12.83
CA THR A 173 -9.29 16.03 -12.19
C THR A 173 -10.27 16.17 -11.02
N TYR A 174 -9.99 17.11 -10.10
CA TYR A 174 -10.83 17.40 -8.93
C TYR A 174 -11.07 16.19 -8.02
N GLY A 175 -10.07 15.33 -7.89
CA GLY A 175 -10.12 14.17 -7.02
C GLY A 175 -10.05 14.53 -5.53
N ASN A 176 -10.70 13.74 -4.68
CA ASN A 176 -10.63 13.88 -3.23
C ASN A 176 -10.36 12.53 -2.57
N ILE A 177 -9.28 12.44 -1.78
CA ILE A 177 -9.02 11.31 -0.89
C ILE A 177 -9.00 11.83 0.55
N SER A 178 -9.85 11.26 1.41
CA SER A 178 -9.96 11.70 2.80
C SER A 178 -10.12 10.56 3.80
N ASN A 179 -9.46 10.65 4.95
CA ASN A 179 -9.57 9.66 6.02
C ASN A 179 -9.25 8.21 5.54
N CYS A 180 -8.23 8.07 4.70
CA CYS A 180 -7.78 6.77 4.18
C CYS A 180 -6.42 6.39 4.77
N SER A 181 -6.13 5.09 4.83
CA SER A 181 -4.80 4.58 5.20
C SER A 181 -4.20 3.76 4.07
N PHE A 182 -2.92 3.97 3.80
CA PHE A 182 -2.14 3.24 2.80
C PHE A 182 -1.06 2.47 3.53
N VAL A 183 -1.06 1.13 3.49
CA VAL A 183 -0.10 0.31 4.23
C VAL A 183 0.54 -0.71 3.31
N ASN A 184 1.87 -0.78 3.31
CA ASN A 184 2.64 -1.78 2.56
C ASN A 184 2.32 -1.75 1.06
N ASN A 185 2.23 -0.55 0.49
CA ASN A 185 1.95 -0.32 -0.93
C ASN A 185 3.24 0.12 -1.63
N HIS A 186 3.61 -0.58 -2.70
CA HIS A 186 4.91 -0.39 -3.37
C HIS A 186 4.74 -0.07 -4.85
N ALA A 187 5.46 0.95 -5.31
CA ALA A 187 5.68 1.22 -6.73
C ALA A 187 6.98 2.00 -6.96
N LYS A 188 7.46 1.98 -8.22
CA LYS A 188 8.66 2.73 -8.62
C LYS A 188 8.46 4.24 -8.48
N TYR A 189 7.28 4.73 -8.84
CA TYR A 189 6.90 6.13 -8.66
C TYR A 189 5.62 6.23 -7.82
N GLY A 190 5.61 7.16 -6.86
CA GLY A 190 4.44 7.42 -6.03
C GLY A 190 4.20 6.46 -4.87
N GLY A 191 5.02 5.43 -4.64
CA GLY A 191 4.91 4.51 -3.49
C GLY A 191 3.51 3.89 -3.38
N ALA A 192 2.61 4.51 -2.62
CA ALA A 192 1.19 4.17 -2.56
C ALA A 192 0.33 4.86 -3.65
N ILE A 193 0.55 6.14 -3.94
CA ILE A 193 -0.29 6.94 -4.84
C ILE A 193 0.59 7.69 -5.84
N TYR A 194 0.32 7.51 -7.13
CA TYR A 194 0.81 8.41 -8.15
C TYR A 194 -0.34 9.26 -8.67
N TRP A 195 -0.23 10.58 -8.50
CA TRP A 195 -1.27 11.55 -8.81
C TRP A 195 -0.85 12.47 -9.95
N GLU A 196 -1.47 12.29 -11.12
CA GLU A 196 -1.26 13.11 -12.31
C GLU A 196 -2.36 14.17 -12.51
N GLY A 197 -3.59 13.85 -12.10
CA GLY A 197 -4.75 14.73 -12.27
C GLY A 197 -4.61 16.08 -11.56
N SER A 198 -5.20 17.13 -12.14
CA SER A 198 -5.16 18.49 -11.55
C SER A 198 -6.22 18.70 -10.45
N ASN A 199 -5.96 19.65 -9.56
CA ASN A 199 -6.89 20.08 -8.49
C ASN A 199 -7.29 18.97 -7.51
N GLY A 200 -6.38 18.02 -7.26
CA GLY A 200 -6.58 16.98 -6.26
C GLY A 200 -6.48 17.51 -4.83
N PHE A 201 -7.23 16.88 -3.92
CA PHE A 201 -7.16 17.14 -2.49
C PHE A 201 -6.95 15.84 -1.72
N LEU A 202 -5.92 15.82 -0.86
CA LEU A 202 -5.58 14.71 0.01
C LEU A 202 -5.61 15.22 1.45
N SER A 203 -6.40 14.60 2.32
CA SER A 203 -6.53 15.06 3.72
C SER A 203 -6.75 13.91 4.70
N VAL A 204 -6.24 14.07 5.92
CA VAL A 204 -6.45 13.10 7.02
C VAL A 204 -6.06 11.67 6.62
N CYS A 205 -5.02 11.52 5.80
CA CYS A 205 -4.54 10.21 5.36
C CYS A 205 -3.27 9.80 6.11
N SER A 206 -3.05 8.48 6.20
CA SER A 206 -1.81 7.88 6.71
C SER A 206 -1.17 7.00 5.64
N PHE A 207 0.16 6.92 5.66
CA PHE A 207 1.00 6.21 4.70
C PHE A 207 2.08 5.42 5.44
#